data_AF-A0A928D869-F1
#
_entry.id   AF-A0A928D869-F1
#
_cell.length_a   1.000
_cell.length_b   1.000
_cell.length_c   1.000
_cell.angle_alpha   90.00
_cell.angle_beta   90.00
_cell.angle_gamma   90.00
#
_symmetry.space_group_name_H-M   'P 1'
#
loop_
_entity.id
_entity.type
_entity.pdbx_description
1 polymer ?
#
loop_
_entity_poly.entity_id
_entity_poly.type
_entity_poly.pdbx_seq_one_letter_code
_entity_poly.pdbx_strand_id
1 'polypeptide(L)' 'MDPTTVRSILAVVKKTIGDLSKIPQKPVIIVSVDIRRYFRKMIEKDYYELPVLSFQELSQEINIQPLGRLKL' A
#
# COMPACT_ATOMS: atom_id res chain seq x y z
N MET A 1 -17.28 1.69 5.19
CA MET A 1 -16.22 2.18 6.09
C MET A 1 -16.52 3.63 6.43
N ASP A 2 -16.28 4.03 7.68
CA ASP A 2 -16.46 5.42 8.09
C ASP A 2 -15.40 6.33 7.42
N PRO A 3 -15.75 7.55 6.98
CA PRO A 3 -14.80 8.49 6.36
C PRO A 3 -13.56 8.78 7.21
N THR A 4 -13.66 8.67 8.54
CA THR A 4 -12.57 8.91 9.48
C THR A 4 -11.53 7.81 9.42
N THR A 5 -11.95 6.55 9.33
CA THR A 5 -11.05 5.40 9.17
C THR A 5 -10.25 5.50 7.87
N VAL A 6 -10.90 5.88 6.76
CA VAL A 6 -10.24 6.08 5.46
C VAL A 6 -9.15 7.15 5.55
N ARG A 7 -9.45 8.29 6.17
CA ARG A 7 -8.46 9.37 6.40
C ARG A 7 -7.28 8.89 7.24
N SER A 8 -7.52 8.13 8.30
CA SER A 8 -6.46 7.55 9.12
C SER A 8 -5.56 6.59 8.34
N ILE A 9 -6.15 5.73 7.50
CA ILE A 9 -5.36 4.82 6.64
C ILE A 9 -4.46 5.62 5.69
N LEU A 10 -5.00 6.64 5.01
CA LEU A 10 -4.23 7.48 4.09
C LEU A 10 -3.08 8.21 4.81
N ALA A 11 -3.31 8.67 6.05
CA ALA A 11 -2.27 9.30 6.86
C ALA A 11 -1.15 8.30 7.22
N VAL A 12 -1.49 7.06 7.58
CA VAL A 12 -0.52 6.01 7.89
C VAL A 12 0.28 5.61 6.64
N VAL A 13 -0.37 5.51 5.47
CA VAL A 13 0.30 5.27 4.18
C VAL A 13 1.33 6.38 3.91
N LYS A 14 0.92 7.65 4.02
CA LYS A 14 1.81 8.80 3.84
C LYS A 14 3.02 8.77 4.76
N LYS A 15 2.79 8.48 6.05
CA LYS A 15 3.86 8.41 7.06
C LYS A 15 4.84 7.27 6.80
N THR A 16 4.34 6.12 6.33
CA THR A 16 5.14 4.90 6.16
C THR A 16 5.98 4.95 4.88
N ILE A 17 5.41 5.46 3.79
CA ILE A 17 6.06 5.52 2.48
C ILE A 17 6.95 6.75 2.37
N GLY A 18 6.60 7.85 3.03
CA GLY A 18 7.36 9.09 2.96
C GLY A 18 7.30 9.71 1.57
N ASP A 19 8.43 10.27 1.12
CA ASP A 19 8.54 10.94 -0.16
C ASP A 19 8.93 9.95 -1.27
N LEU A 20 7.95 9.56 -2.09
CA LEU A 20 8.13 8.64 -3.21
C LEU A 20 9.16 9.11 -4.25
N SER A 21 9.37 10.42 -4.38
CA SER A 21 10.35 10.97 -5.34
C SER A 21 11.79 10.64 -4.97
N LYS A 22 12.03 10.30 -3.70
CA LYS A 22 13.37 9.97 -3.16
C LYS A 22 13.66 8.48 -3.14
N ILE A 23 12.71 7.63 -3.52
CA ILE A 23 12.87 6.18 -3.49
C ILE A 23 13.20 5.68 -4.91
N PRO A 24 14.44 5.22 -5.16
CA PRO A 24 14.85 4.80 -6.51
C PRO A 24 14.07 3.57 -7.00
N GLN A 25 13.58 2.72 -6.09
CA GLN A 25 12.65 1.63 -6.40
C GLN A 25 11.33 1.87 -5.66
N LYS A 26 10.28 2.20 -6.41
CA LYS A 26 8.95 2.44 -5.82
C LYS A 26 8.50 1.20 -5.02
N PRO A 27 8.10 1.37 -3.75
CA PRO A 27 7.67 0.25 -2.93
C PRO A 27 6.32 -0.29 -3.43
N VAL A 28 6.01 -1.52 -3.03
CA VAL A 28 4.73 -2.17 -3.32
C VAL A 28 3.94 -2.32 -2.03
N ILE A 29 2.65 -2.02 -2.06
CA ILE A 29 1.74 -2.31 -0.95
C ILE A 29 1.19 -3.72 -1.12
N ILE A 30 1.42 -4.56 -0.12
CA ILE A 30 0.82 -5.89 -0.05
C ILE A 30 -0.40 -5.86 0.88
N VAL A 31 -1.53 -6.36 0.39
CA VAL A 31 -2.80 -6.50 1.14
C VAL A 31 -3.41 -7.88 0.91
N SER A 32 -4.44 -8.22 1.66
CA SER A 32 -5.22 -9.44 1.41
C SER A 32 -6.08 -9.31 0.14
N VAL A 33 -6.36 -10.43 -0.51
CA VAL A 33 -7.03 -10.51 -1.82
C VAL A 33 -8.41 -9.84 -1.79
N ASP A 34 -9.16 -10.07 -0.72
CA ASP A 34 -10.50 -9.57 -0.46
C ASP A 34 -10.59 -8.05 -0.40
N ILE A 35 -9.56 -7.37 0.12
CA ILE A 35 -9.56 -5.90 0.27
C ILE A 35 -8.78 -5.18 -0.83
N ARG A 36 -8.05 -5.90 -1.70
CA ARG A 36 -7.11 -5.30 -2.68
C ARG A 36 -7.75 -4.22 -3.54
N ARG A 37 -8.88 -4.53 -4.18
CA ARG A 37 -9.58 -3.59 -5.08
C ARG A 37 -10.05 -2.35 -4.33
N TYR A 38 -10.60 -2.55 -3.14
CA TYR A 38 -11.06 -1.46 -2.28
C TYR A 38 -9.90 -0.56 -1.84
N PHE A 39 -8.81 -1.15 -1.38
CA PHE A 39 -7.61 -0.41 -0.98
C PHE A 39 -6.99 0.37 -2.13
N ARG A 40 -6.90 -0.24 -3.33
CA ARG A 40 -6.43 0.45 -4.54
C ARG A 40 -7.28 1.68 -4.85
N LYS A 41 -8.60 1.54 -4.83
CA LYS A 41 -9.54 2.66 -5.03
C LYS A 41 -9.42 3.75 -3.97
N MET A 42 -9.16 3.37 -2.73
CA MET A 42 -8.98 4.31 -1.64
C MET A 42 -7.73 5.18 -1.81
N ILE A 43 -6.61 4.61 -2.26
CA ILE A 43 -5.34 5.34 -2.38
C ILE A 43 -5.11 5.98 -3.77
N GLU A 44 -5.91 5.64 -4.78
CA GLU A 44 -5.58 5.97 -6.18
C GLU A 44 -5.48 7.46 -6.48
N LYS A 45 -6.22 8.29 -5.73
CA LYS A 45 -6.22 9.74 -5.90
C LYS A 45 -4.88 10.38 -5.52
N ASP A 46 -4.26 9.88 -4.46
CA ASP A 46 -3.03 10.46 -3.89
C ASP A 46 -1.78 9.67 -4.29
N TYR A 47 -1.93 8.37 -4.57
CA TYR A 47 -0.83 7.44 -4.84
C TYR A 47 -1.12 6.55 -6.04
N TYR A 48 -1.45 7.17 -7.18
CA TYR A 48 -1.79 6.45 -8.40
C TYR A 48 -0.68 5.47 -8.85
N GLU A 49 0.58 5.86 -8.69
CA GLU A 49 1.74 5.11 -9.16
C GLU A 49 2.18 3.98 -8.21
N LEU A 50 1.57 3.86 -7.01
CA LEU A 50 1.91 2.80 -6.07
C LEU A 50 1.18 1.50 -6.43
N PRO A 51 1.93 0.41 -6.72
CA PRO A 51 1.31 -0.88 -6.95
C PRO A 51 0.69 -1.44 -5.68
N VAL A 52 -0.52 -1.98 -5.81
CA VAL A 52 -1.21 -2.71 -4.73
C VAL A 52 -1.40 -4.14 -5.20
N LEU A 53 -0.69 -5.06 -4.55
CA LEU A 53 -0.70 -6.49 -4.84
C LEU A 53 -1.21 -7.28 -3.62
N SER A 54 -1.62 -8.50 -3.88
CA SER A 54 -1.84 -9.52 -2.86
C SER A 54 -0.68 -10.52 -2.85
N PHE A 55 -0.49 -11.20 -1.72
CA PHE A 55 0.54 -12.24 -1.61
C PHE A 55 0.34 -13.37 -2.64
N GLN A 56 -0.90 -13.66 -3.04
CA GLN A 56 -1.20 -14.71 -4.03
C GLN A 56 -0.77 -14.33 -5.46
N GLU A 57 -0.51 -13.05 -5.74
CA GLU A 57 -0.02 -12.58 -7.04
C GLU A 57 1.52 -12.67 -7.16
N LEU A 58 2.22 -13.06 -6.11
CA LEU A 58 3.68 -13.17 -6.08
C LEU A 58 4.11 -14.63 -6.33
N SER A 59 5.17 -14.81 -7.10
CA SER A 59 5.84 -16.12 -7.22
C SER A 59 6.46 -16.52 -5.88
N GLN A 60 6.44 -17.82 -5.57
CA GLN A 60 7.00 -18.37 -4.33
C GLN A 60 8.52 -18.18 -4.21
N GLU A 61 9.20 -17.86 -5.31
CA GLU A 61 10.66 -17.67 -5.35
C GLU A 61 11.10 -16.24 -5.03
N ILE A 62 10.15 -15.32 -4.81
CA ILE A 62 10.46 -13.90 -4.57
C ILE A 62 10.79 -13.67 -3.09
N ASN A 63 11.96 -13.07 -2.83
CA ASN A 63 12.30 -12.57 -1.51
C ASN A 63 11.63 -11.21 -1.26
N ILE A 64 10.80 -11.15 -0.22
CA ILE A 64 10.09 -9.92 0.17
C ILE A 64 10.83 -9.26 1.31
N GLN A 65 11.31 -8.03 1.09
CA GLN A 65 11.85 -7.19 2.16
C GLN A 65 10.75 -6.25 2.68
N PRO A 66 10.31 -6.37 3.95
CA PRO A 66 9.33 -5.46 4.51
C PRO A 66 9.97 -4.09 4.78
N LEU A 67 9.45 -3.04 4.15
CA LEU A 67 9.87 -1.65 4.42
C LEU A 67 9.11 -1.01 5.59
N GLY A 68 7.91 -1.50 5.87
CA GLY A 68 7.05 -1.02 6.94
C GLY A 68 5.74 -1.80 7.01
N ARG A 69 4.98 -1.60 8.09
CA ARG A 69 3.63 -2.15 8.24
C ARG A 69 2.67 -1.01 8.54
N LEU A 70 1.58 -0.93 7.79
CA LEU A 70 0.49 -0.01 8.08
C LEU A 70 -0.24 -0.52 9.32
N LYS A 71 -0.17 0.22 10.42
CA LYS A 71 -0.93 -0.02 11.65
C LYS A 71 -1.87 1.16 11.86
N LEU A 72 -3.16 0.86 12.05
CA LEU A 72 -4.16 1.84 12.47
C LEU A 72 -4.10 2.07 13.97
#